data_AF-A0A1U7HLL6-F1
#
_entry.id   AF-A0A1U7HLL6-F1
#
_cell.length_a   1.000
_cell.length_b   1.000
_cell.length_c   1.000
_cell.angle_alpha   90.00
_cell.angle_beta   90.00
_cell.angle_gamma   90.00
#
_symmetry.space_group_name_H-M   'P 1'
#
loop_
_entity.id
_entity.type
_entity.pdbx_description
1 polymer ?
#
loop_
_entity_poly.entity_id
_entity_poly.type
_entity_poly.pdbx_seq_one_letter_code
_entity_poly.pdbx_strand_id
1 'polypeptide(L)'
;MILSRRLENVASAFQVCLIDSPPQRSQIAKTVIGAADFLVIPAEANIKGYGSLIRTLDLLASMREIRATSATVMGIIPFRDRWIGRTQTHESRLAVEGMKEEVEDANLILPSILESERYKQAINKQQSLESLGFPDLEYPFEVLVTLIKEQMKHD
;
A
#
# COMPACT_ATOMS: atom_id res chain seq x y z
N MET A 1 -3.11 -20.28 8.02
CA MET A 1 -1.79 -19.83 8.52
C MET A 1 -1.88 -19.49 10.01
N ILE A 2 -0.76 -19.28 10.73
CA ILE A 2 -0.83 -19.09 12.19
C ILE A 2 -1.42 -17.73 12.59
N LEU A 3 -1.09 -16.64 11.87
CA LEU A 3 -1.60 -15.31 12.21
C LEU A 3 -3.09 -15.16 11.93
N SER A 4 -3.59 -15.65 10.78
CA SER A 4 -5.03 -15.64 10.45
C SER A 4 -5.85 -16.25 11.58
N ARG A 5 -5.45 -17.43 12.05
CA ARG A 5 -6.11 -18.14 13.16
C ARG A 5 -6.04 -17.40 14.50
N ARG A 6 -4.99 -16.60 14.71
CA ARG A 6 -4.86 -15.80 15.95
C ARG A 6 -5.74 -14.55 15.90
N LEU A 7 -5.97 -13.99 14.71
CA LEU A 7 -6.82 -12.83 14.51
C LEU A 7 -8.33 -13.18 14.57
N GLU A 8 -8.72 -14.42 14.31
CA GLU A 8 -10.12 -14.89 14.43
C GLU A 8 -10.78 -14.52 15.78
N ASN A 9 -10.03 -14.59 16.88
CA ASN A 9 -10.54 -14.29 18.22
C ASN A 9 -10.87 -12.80 18.45
N VAL A 10 -10.34 -11.90 17.63
CA VAL A 10 -10.56 -10.46 17.75
C VAL A 10 -11.31 -9.89 16.53
N ALA A 11 -11.64 -10.74 15.55
CA ALA A 11 -12.25 -10.32 14.30
C ALA A 11 -13.61 -9.62 14.50
N SER A 12 -14.40 -10.05 15.49
CA SER A 12 -15.69 -9.42 15.80
C SER A 12 -15.57 -8.10 16.58
N ALA A 13 -14.39 -7.76 17.09
CA ALA A 13 -14.18 -6.56 17.90
C ALA A 13 -13.79 -5.33 17.05
N PHE A 14 -13.29 -5.53 15.82
CA PHE A 14 -12.79 -4.47 14.95
C PHE A 14 -13.36 -4.62 13.55
N GLN A 15 -13.71 -3.50 12.93
CA GLN A 15 -14.14 -3.47 11.53
C GLN A 15 -12.98 -3.63 10.56
N VAL A 16 -11.78 -3.21 10.96
CA VAL A 16 -10.59 -3.22 10.11
C VAL A 16 -9.37 -3.60 10.96
N CYS A 17 -8.52 -4.48 10.43
CA CYS A 17 -7.20 -4.78 10.97
C CYS A 17 -6.12 -4.30 9.99
N LEU A 18 -5.34 -3.29 10.37
CA LEU A 18 -4.19 -2.83 9.60
C LEU A 18 -2.92 -3.52 10.11
N ILE A 19 -2.21 -4.21 9.22
CA ILE A 19 -0.98 -4.93 9.56
C ILE A 19 0.19 -4.32 8.78
N ASP A 20 1.09 -3.67 9.50
CA ASP A 20 2.37 -3.21 8.92
C ASP A 20 3.33 -4.40 8.78
N SER A 21 3.78 -4.67 7.55
CA SER A 21 4.58 -5.84 7.23
C SER A 21 6.07 -5.49 7.20
N PRO A 22 6.97 -6.41 7.63
CA PRO A 22 8.40 -6.15 7.52
C PRO A 22 8.83 -6.13 6.03
N PRO A 23 9.81 -5.30 5.66
CA PRO A 23 10.21 -5.09 4.25
C PRO A 23 10.91 -6.30 3.61
N GLN A 24 11.32 -7.29 4.41
CA GLN A 24 12.07 -8.45 3.95
C GLN A 24 11.15 -9.62 3.65
N ARG A 25 11.42 -10.36 2.57
CA ARG A 25 10.74 -11.61 2.19
C ARG A 25 11.04 -12.73 3.20
N SER A 26 10.41 -12.62 4.36
CA SER A 26 10.58 -13.46 5.55
C SER A 26 9.35 -14.34 5.79
N GLN A 27 9.45 -15.27 6.73
CA GLN A 27 8.27 -16.02 7.18
C GLN A 27 7.21 -15.11 7.81
N ILE A 28 7.63 -14.01 8.45
CA ILE A 28 6.72 -13.01 9.01
C ILE A 28 5.95 -12.32 7.88
N ALA A 29 6.62 -11.82 6.84
CA ALA A 29 5.95 -11.20 5.69
C ALA A 29 4.95 -12.14 5.02
N LYS A 30 5.33 -13.41 4.79
CA LYS A 30 4.41 -14.43 4.26
C LYS A 30 3.21 -14.68 5.18
N THR A 31 3.44 -14.70 6.48
CA THR A 31 2.39 -14.90 7.48
C THR A 31 1.39 -13.72 7.49
N VAL A 32 1.88 -12.49 7.27
CA VAL A 32 1.04 -11.30 7.13
C VAL A 32 0.19 -11.36 5.86
N ILE A 33 0.80 -11.58 4.70
CA ILE A 33 0.09 -11.75 3.41
C ILE A 33 -0.95 -12.88 3.50
N GLY A 34 -0.61 -13.91 4.25
CA GLY A 34 -1.47 -15.05 4.53
C GLY A 34 -2.67 -14.84 5.43
N ALA A 35 -2.66 -13.75 6.19
CA ALA A 35 -3.72 -13.37 7.10
C ALA A 35 -4.56 -12.20 6.58
N ALA A 36 -4.15 -11.60 5.45
CA ALA A 36 -4.82 -10.45 4.86
C ALA A 36 -5.94 -10.89 3.92
N ASP A 37 -7.03 -10.13 3.90
CA ASP A 37 -8.06 -10.18 2.85
C ASP A 37 -7.64 -9.32 1.64
N PHE A 38 -6.97 -8.21 1.93
CA PHE A 38 -6.54 -7.22 0.94
C PHE A 38 -5.10 -6.75 1.21
N LEU A 39 -4.36 -6.46 0.14
CA LEU A 39 -3.01 -5.89 0.18
C LEU A 39 -3.02 -4.46 -0.36
N VAL A 40 -2.35 -3.57 0.37
CA VAL A 40 -1.92 -2.27 -0.14
C VAL A 40 -0.41 -2.32 -0.29
N ILE A 41 0.11 -2.05 -1.50
CA ILE A 41 1.54 -2.19 -1.81
C ILE A 41 2.14 -0.80 -2.03
N PRO A 42 2.85 -0.22 -1.05
CA PRO A 42 3.63 0.98 -1.29
C PRO A 42 4.87 0.64 -2.12
N ALA A 43 5.09 1.37 -3.22
CA ALA A 43 6.25 1.21 -4.09
C ALA A 43 6.93 2.56 -4.34
N GLU A 44 8.24 2.64 -4.13
CA GLU A 44 8.95 3.91 -4.30
C GLU A 44 8.94 4.31 -5.78
N ALA A 45 8.72 5.59 -6.09
CA ALA A 45 8.68 6.12 -7.45
C ALA A 45 10.08 6.22 -8.09
N ASN A 46 10.77 5.08 -8.16
CA ASN A 46 12.06 4.86 -8.80
C ASN A 46 12.19 3.39 -9.26
N ILE A 47 13.30 3.06 -9.91
CA ILE A 47 13.55 1.71 -10.46
C ILE A 47 13.57 0.61 -9.36
N LYS A 48 14.04 0.94 -8.15
CA LYS A 48 14.11 -0.02 -7.04
C LYS A 48 12.71 -0.35 -6.50
N GLY A 49 11.86 0.66 -6.38
CA GLY A 49 10.47 0.51 -5.96
C GLY A 49 9.64 -0.24 -7.00
N TYR A 50 9.82 0.05 -8.29
CA TYR A 50 9.23 -0.74 -9.37
C TYR A 50 9.62 -2.23 -9.27
N GLY A 51 10.92 -2.54 -9.14
CA GLY A 51 11.36 -3.92 -8.94
C GLY A 51 10.83 -4.54 -7.64
N SER A 52 10.55 -3.73 -6.61
CA SER A 52 9.94 -4.21 -5.36
C SER A 52 8.47 -4.57 -5.55
N LEU A 53 7.74 -3.81 -6.36
CA LEU A 53 6.36 -4.11 -6.72
C LEU A 53 6.28 -5.49 -7.41
N ILE A 54 7.06 -5.70 -8.48
CA ILE A 54 7.08 -6.97 -9.23
C ILE A 54 7.31 -8.15 -8.30
N ARG A 55 8.36 -8.09 -7.46
CA ARG A 55 8.67 -9.17 -6.51
C ARG A 55 7.54 -9.42 -5.50
N THR A 56 6.78 -8.39 -5.15
CA THR A 56 5.65 -8.50 -4.22
C THR A 56 4.45 -9.15 -4.91
N LEU A 57 4.16 -8.77 -6.16
CA LEU A 57 3.13 -9.38 -6.99
C LEU A 57 3.44 -10.86 -7.26
N ASP A 58 4.69 -11.19 -7.63
CA ASP A 58 5.16 -12.57 -7.82
C ASP A 58 5.00 -13.41 -6.54
N LEU A 59 5.32 -12.82 -5.38
CA LEU A 59 5.13 -13.48 -4.09
C LEU A 59 3.65 -13.75 -3.84
N LEU A 60 2.78 -12.77 -4.04
CA LEU A 60 1.34 -12.93 -3.88
C LEU A 60 0.80 -14.03 -4.81
N ALA A 61 1.18 -14.00 -6.10
CA ALA A 61 0.80 -15.01 -7.07
C ALA A 61 1.24 -16.42 -6.63
N SER A 62 2.52 -16.60 -6.29
CA SER A 62 3.03 -17.89 -5.82
C SER A 62 2.34 -18.40 -4.55
N MET A 63 1.93 -17.49 -3.66
CA MET A 63 1.18 -17.86 -2.45
C MET A 63 -0.27 -18.24 -2.77
N ARG A 64 -0.90 -17.60 -3.75
CA ARG A 64 -2.25 -17.95 -4.22
C ARG A 64 -2.27 -19.30 -4.95
N GLU A 65 -1.25 -19.59 -5.76
CA GLU A 65 -1.09 -20.88 -6.45
C GLU A 65 -1.11 -22.07 -5.48
N ILE A 66 -0.42 -21.96 -4.35
CA ILE A 66 -0.40 -22.99 -3.30
C ILE A 66 -1.56 -22.87 -2.29
N ARG A 67 -2.55 -22.01 -2.57
CA ARG A 67 -3.70 -21.72 -1.68
C ARG A 67 -3.30 -21.30 -0.27
N ALA A 68 -2.13 -20.66 -0.12
CA ALA A 68 -1.71 -20.10 1.15
C ALA A 68 -2.51 -18.85 1.50
N THR A 69 -2.91 -18.05 0.51
CA THR A 69 -3.71 -16.83 0.72
C THR A 69 -4.80 -16.70 -0.34
N SER A 70 -5.93 -16.09 0.03
CA SER A 70 -6.97 -15.60 -0.87
C SER A 70 -6.87 -14.10 -1.12
N ALA A 71 -5.86 -13.43 -0.55
CA ALA A 71 -5.75 -11.98 -0.58
C ALA A 71 -5.68 -11.42 -2.00
N THR A 72 -6.28 -10.25 -2.19
CA THR A 72 -6.24 -9.50 -3.45
C THR A 72 -5.55 -8.15 -3.25
N VAL A 73 -5.04 -7.57 -4.34
CA VAL A 73 -4.46 -6.21 -4.28
C VAL A 73 -5.61 -5.21 -4.26
N MET A 74 -5.72 -4.42 -3.19
CA MET A 74 -6.65 -3.30 -3.10
C MET A 74 -6.09 -2.05 -3.79
N GLY A 75 -4.78 -1.84 -3.72
CA GLY A 75 -4.14 -0.73 -4.40
C GLY A 75 -2.62 -0.71 -4.22
N ILE A 76 -1.96 -0.03 -5.13
CA ILE A 76 -0.53 0.23 -5.13
C ILE A 76 -0.35 1.73 -4.99
N ILE A 77 0.45 2.16 -4.01
CA ILE A 77 0.66 3.57 -3.71
C ILE A 77 2.11 3.92 -4.08
N PRO A 78 2.34 4.65 -5.18
CA PRO A 78 3.65 5.22 -5.43
C PRO A 78 4.03 6.17 -4.30
N PHE A 79 5.23 6.08 -3.76
CA PHE A 79 5.67 6.99 -2.70
C PHE A 79 7.05 7.60 -2.97
N ARG A 80 7.31 8.75 -2.32
CA ARG A 80 8.43 9.64 -2.64
C ARG A 80 8.45 10.03 -4.12
N ASP A 81 7.26 10.26 -4.66
CA ASP A 81 7.10 10.78 -6.01
C ASP A 81 7.59 12.22 -6.06
N ARG A 82 8.61 12.47 -6.89
CA ARG A 82 9.33 13.73 -6.89
C ARG A 82 8.79 14.67 -7.95
N TRP A 83 8.34 15.83 -7.47
CA TRP A 83 7.81 16.93 -8.28
C TRP A 83 8.62 18.21 -8.07
N ILE A 84 8.81 18.96 -9.15
CA ILE A 84 9.43 20.29 -9.14
C ILE A 84 8.40 21.26 -9.71
N GLY A 85 7.72 21.99 -8.81
CA GLY A 85 6.55 22.78 -9.19
C GLY A 85 5.44 21.89 -9.74
N ARG A 86 5.05 22.12 -11.00
CA ARG A 86 4.02 21.33 -11.71
C ARG A 86 4.58 20.20 -12.57
N THR A 87 5.89 19.98 -12.51
CA THR A 87 6.57 19.00 -13.37
C THR A 87 7.06 17.84 -12.53
N GLN A 88 6.52 16.65 -12.79
CA GLN A 88 7.04 15.40 -12.23
C GLN A 88 8.42 15.11 -12.83
N THR A 89 9.36 14.63 -12.01
CA THR A 89 10.67 14.22 -12.52
C THR A 89 10.55 13.05 -13.49
N HIS A 90 11.48 12.98 -14.45
CA HIS A 90 11.49 11.91 -15.45
C HIS A 90 11.60 10.52 -14.82
N GLU A 91 12.45 10.36 -13.79
CA GLU A 91 12.61 9.10 -13.07
C GLU A 91 11.33 8.66 -12.38
N SER A 92 10.67 9.53 -11.62
CA SER A 92 9.41 9.18 -10.94
C SER A 92 8.29 8.88 -11.91
N ARG A 93 8.20 9.65 -13.00
CA ARG A 93 7.20 9.40 -14.05
C ARG A 93 7.38 8.03 -14.70
N LEU A 94 8.59 7.69 -15.14
CA LEU A 94 8.85 6.37 -15.75
C LEU A 94 8.58 5.23 -14.77
N ALA A 95 8.94 5.38 -13.50
CA ALA A 95 8.69 4.35 -12.50
C ALA A 95 7.17 4.15 -12.29
N VAL A 96 6.40 5.23 -12.15
CA VAL A 96 4.95 5.16 -11.96
C VAL A 96 4.24 4.64 -13.22
N GLU A 97 4.69 5.03 -14.41
CA GLU A 97 4.18 4.49 -15.68
C GLU A 97 4.47 2.99 -15.78
N GLY A 98 5.69 2.56 -15.47
CA GLY A 98 6.03 1.14 -15.41
C GLY A 98 5.15 0.37 -14.41
N MET A 99 4.90 0.91 -13.21
CA MET A 99 3.99 0.26 -12.25
C MET A 99 2.57 0.07 -12.80
N LYS A 100 2.07 1.01 -13.63
CA LYS A 100 0.76 0.88 -14.29
C LYS A 100 0.72 -0.22 -15.32
N GLU A 101 1.82 -0.45 -16.03
CA GLU A 101 1.92 -1.50 -17.05
C GLU A 101 1.97 -2.91 -16.44
N GLU A 102 2.42 -3.06 -15.19
CA GLU A 102 2.48 -4.35 -14.47
C GLU A 102 1.15 -4.81 -13.88
N VAL A 103 0.13 -3.93 -13.85
CA VAL A 103 -1.18 -4.28 -13.30
C VAL A 103 -2.24 -4.36 -14.40
N GLU A 104 -3.12 -5.35 -14.29
CA GLU A 104 -4.21 -5.56 -15.24
C GLU A 104 -5.22 -4.39 -15.22
N ASP A 105 -5.41 -3.78 -14.05
CA ASP A 105 -6.28 -2.61 -13.87
C ASP A 105 -5.46 -1.43 -13.36
N ALA A 106 -5.33 -0.41 -14.22
CA ALA A 106 -4.64 0.83 -13.90
C ALA A 106 -5.27 1.59 -12.72
N ASN A 107 -6.55 1.34 -12.40
CA ASN A 107 -7.22 1.91 -11.23
C ASN A 107 -6.65 1.39 -9.90
N LEU A 108 -5.90 0.29 -9.91
CA LEU A 108 -5.15 -0.18 -8.75
C LEU A 108 -3.98 0.76 -8.41
N ILE A 109 -3.49 1.58 -9.34
CA ILE A 109 -2.46 2.58 -9.03
C ILE A 109 -3.12 3.81 -8.42
N LEU A 110 -2.95 3.95 -7.11
CA LEU A 110 -3.49 5.05 -6.32
C LEU A 110 -2.66 6.33 -6.50
N PRO A 111 -3.21 7.51 -6.11
CA PRO A 111 -2.45 8.75 -6.12
C PRO A 111 -1.14 8.64 -5.31
N SER A 112 -0.07 9.27 -5.81
CA SER A 112 1.24 9.18 -5.19
C SER A 112 1.34 9.93 -3.86
N ILE A 113 2.09 9.38 -2.91
CA ILE A 113 2.65 10.11 -1.78
C ILE A 113 3.86 10.89 -2.27
N LEU A 114 3.76 12.23 -2.24
CA LEU A 114 4.81 13.11 -2.75
C LEU A 114 6.06 13.08 -1.87
N GLU A 115 7.23 13.34 -2.46
CA GLU A 115 8.45 13.55 -1.68
C GLU A 115 8.35 14.84 -0.86
N SER A 116 8.20 14.71 0.47
CA SER A 116 8.03 15.83 1.38
C SER A 116 8.48 15.49 2.80
N GLU A 117 9.16 16.41 3.47
CA GLU A 117 9.54 16.27 4.88
C GLU A 117 8.33 16.40 5.83
N ARG A 118 7.17 16.86 5.33
CA ARG A 118 5.95 17.03 6.14
C ARG A 118 5.42 15.70 6.67
N TYR A 119 5.57 14.60 5.93
CA TYR A 119 5.20 13.26 6.40
C TYR A 119 5.99 12.86 7.66
N LYS A 120 7.31 13.07 7.66
CA LYS A 120 8.15 12.82 8.85
C LYS A 120 7.78 13.74 10.00
N GLN A 121 7.48 15.01 9.71
CA GLN A 121 7.04 15.97 10.72
C GLN A 121 5.71 15.54 11.37
N ALA A 122 4.74 15.07 10.58
CA ALA A 122 3.46 14.54 11.03
C ALA A 122 3.63 13.34 11.95
N ILE A 123 4.43 12.35 11.51
CA ILE A 123 4.74 11.15 12.29
C ILE A 123 5.40 11.52 13.62
N ASN A 124 6.43 12.37 13.60
CA ASN A 124 7.16 12.78 14.81
C ASN A 124 6.27 13.52 15.81
N LYS A 125 5.26 14.25 15.33
CA LYS A 125 4.30 14.98 16.16
C LYS A 125 3.05 14.17 16.52
N GLN A 126 2.90 12.96 15.98
CA GLN A 126 1.69 12.13 16.12
C GLN A 126 0.42 12.88 15.71
N GLN A 127 0.51 13.67 14.64
CA GLN A 127 -0.58 14.49 14.11
C GLN A 127 -0.85 14.10 12.66
N SER A 128 -2.07 14.34 12.18
CA SER A 128 -2.37 14.27 10.76
C SER A 128 -1.68 15.42 10.01
N LEU A 129 -1.48 15.28 8.71
CA LEU A 129 -0.95 16.35 7.86
C LEU A 129 -1.94 17.51 7.77
N GLU A 130 -3.25 17.24 7.75
CA GLU A 130 -4.31 18.25 7.86
C GLU A 130 -4.13 19.07 9.14
N SER A 131 -3.94 18.40 10.28
CA SER A 131 -3.70 19.06 11.57
C SER A 131 -2.41 19.91 11.59
N LEU A 132 -1.46 19.61 10.71
CA LEU A 132 -0.24 20.39 10.50
C LEU A 132 -0.37 21.50 9.45
N GLY A 133 -1.54 21.64 8.82
CA GLY A 133 -1.81 22.64 7.79
C GLY A 133 -1.41 22.24 6.37
N PHE A 134 -1.30 20.93 6.09
CA PHE A 134 -0.95 20.37 4.77
C PHE A 134 -1.98 19.34 4.28
N PRO A 135 -3.28 19.68 4.19
CA PRO A 135 -4.34 18.74 3.82
C PRO A 135 -4.15 18.12 2.43
N ASP A 136 -3.60 18.88 1.46
CA ASP A 136 -3.36 18.39 0.10
C ASP A 136 -2.43 17.15 0.05
N LEU A 137 -1.57 16.97 1.06
CA LEU A 137 -0.68 15.81 1.15
C LEU A 137 -1.39 14.55 1.69
N GLU A 138 -2.62 14.66 2.18
CA GLU A 138 -3.43 13.54 2.68
C GLU A 138 -4.24 12.83 1.60
N TYR A 139 -4.41 13.44 0.43
CA TYR A 139 -5.27 12.91 -0.63
C TYR A 139 -5.05 11.41 -0.95
N PRO A 140 -3.80 10.88 -1.06
CA PRO A 140 -3.59 9.44 -1.23
C PRO A 140 -4.22 8.57 -0.13
N PHE A 141 -4.20 9.04 1.12
CA PHE A 141 -4.77 8.33 2.26
C PHE A 141 -6.29 8.46 2.30
N GLU A 142 -6.86 9.60 1.91
CA GLU A 142 -8.31 9.79 1.79
C GLU A 142 -8.92 8.82 0.77
N VAL A 143 -8.26 8.67 -0.39
CA VAL A 143 -8.65 7.68 -1.40
C VAL A 143 -8.57 6.27 -0.84
N LEU A 144 -7.48 5.92 -0.14
CA LEU A 144 -7.34 4.61 0.48
C LEU A 144 -8.44 4.34 1.52
N VAL A 145 -8.76 5.30 2.39
CA VAL A 145 -9.84 5.18 3.37
C VAL A 145 -11.19 4.98 2.69
N THR A 146 -11.42 5.64 1.54
CA THR A 146 -12.63 5.47 0.76
C THR A 146 -12.74 4.04 0.21
N LEU A 147 -11.66 3.50 -0.36
CA LEU A 147 -11.60 2.11 -0.84
C LEU A 147 -11.86 1.10 0.28
N ILE A 148 -11.25 1.29 1.46
CA ILE A 148 -11.49 0.43 2.63
C ILE A 148 -12.97 0.45 3.02
N LYS A 149 -13.58 1.65 3.09
CA LYS A 149 -15.01 1.80 3.42
C LYS A 149 -15.93 1.16 2.39
N GLU A 150 -15.55 1.13 1.12
CA GLU A 150 -16.33 0.45 0.08
C GLU A 150 -16.30 -1.06 0.25
N GLN A 151 -15.13 -1.65 0.54
CA GLN A 151 -15.04 -3.09 0.84
C GLN A 151 -15.88 -3.47 2.06
N MET A 152 -15.88 -2.63 3.10
CA MET A 152 -16.71 -2.85 4.30
C MET A 152 -18.23 -2.85 4.05
N LYS A 153 -18.72 -2.29 2.93
CA LYS A 153 -20.15 -2.32 2.59
C LYS A 153 -20.58 -3.64 1.94
N HIS A 154 -19.60 -4.42 1.47
CA HIS A 154 -19.82 -5.68 0.75
C HIS A 154 -19.68 -6.92 1.65
N ASP A 155 -19.29 -6.72 2.92
CA ASP A 155 -19.27 -7.73 3.99
C ASP A 155 -20.53 -7.63 4.88
#